data_AF-A0A2V6N873-F1
#
_entry.id   AF-A0A2V6N873-F1
#
_cell.length_a   1.000
_cell.length_b   1.000
_cell.length_c   1.000
_cell.angle_alpha   90.00
_cell.angle_beta   90.00
_cell.angle_gamma   90.00
#
_symmetry.space_group_name_H-M   'P 1'
#
loop_
_entity.id
_entity.type
_entity.pdbx_description
1 polymer ?
#
loop_
_entity_poly.entity_id
_entity_poly.type
_entity_poly.pdbx_seq_one_letter_code
_entity_poly.pdbx_strand_id
1 'polypeptide(L)'
;MHLSNHALGLISVRAQEAVRPWVMAVWHSPPGQVLLYGSLSVHLRIALIVLFRRRHYHMPAWEASQILLGLTIPYLLLVHIVNTRATRILTGIDIDYTHEIANLWVDPWTRFRQIALVLLVWGHFTVGLHFWWRGEHHRGGPAR
;
A
#
# COMPACT_ATOMS: atom_id res chain seq x y z
N MET A 1 3.49 10.38 1.70
CA MET A 1 2.67 10.75 2.89
C MET A 1 2.58 9.59 3.88
N HIS A 2 1.99 8.43 3.54
CA HIS A 2 1.87 7.30 4.47
C HIS A 2 3.22 6.70 4.94
N LEU A 3 4.08 6.25 4.01
CA LEU A 3 5.43 5.75 4.34
C LEU A 3 6.32 6.81 4.99
N SER A 4 6.20 8.07 4.54
CA SER A 4 6.95 9.21 5.09
C SER A 4 6.63 9.46 6.57
N ASN A 5 5.36 9.30 6.97
CA ASN A 5 4.93 9.42 8.35
C ASN A 5 5.53 8.31 9.23
N HIS A 6 5.61 7.08 8.73
CA HIS A 6 6.27 5.98 9.43
C HIS A 6 7.80 6.15 9.52
N ALA A 7 8.42 6.76 8.51
CA ALA A 7 9.86 7.02 8.51
C ALA A 7 10.32 7.97 9.64
N LEU A 8 9.41 8.77 10.21
CA LEU A 8 9.70 9.57 11.42
C LEU A 8 10.10 8.68 12.62
N GLY A 9 9.76 7.39 12.62
CA GLY A 9 10.19 6.43 13.63
C GLY A 9 11.69 6.17 13.63
N LEU A 10 12.39 6.47 12.53
CA LEU A 10 13.86 6.46 12.48
C LEU A 10 14.47 7.61 13.29
N ILE A 11 13.73 8.69 13.51
CA ILE A 11 14.14 9.81 14.36
C ILE A 11 13.75 9.51 15.81
N SER A 12 12.46 9.32 16.07
CA SER A 12 11.94 8.87 17.38
C SER A 12 10.44 8.57 17.32
N VAL A 13 9.97 7.73 18.25
CA VAL A 13 8.52 7.51 18.47
C VAL A 13 7.81 8.82 18.81
N ARG A 14 8.46 9.71 19.57
CA ARG A 14 7.91 11.03 19.91
C ARG A 14 7.65 11.90 18.68
N ALA A 15 8.54 11.85 17.68
CA ALA A 15 8.35 12.59 16.43
C ALA A 15 7.15 12.05 15.62
N GLN A 16 6.97 10.72 15.58
CA GLN A 16 5.79 10.11 14.96
C GLN A 16 4.50 10.53 15.67
N GLU A 17 4.51 10.50 17.01
CA GLU A 17 3.38 10.89 17.85
C GLU A 17 3.01 12.37 17.70
N ALA A 18 3.98 13.27 17.59
CA ALA A 18 3.72 14.69 17.38
C ALA A 18 2.99 14.97 16.04
N VAL A 19 3.28 14.17 15.01
CA VAL A 19 2.71 14.32 13.66
C VAL A 19 1.42 13.51 13.49
N ARG A 20 1.22 12.45 14.29
CA ARG A 20 0.07 11.53 14.22
C ARG A 20 -1.29 12.26 14.15
N PRO A 21 -1.63 13.23 15.01
CA PRO A 21 -2.96 13.85 14.99
C PRO A 21 -3.26 14.56 13.66
N TRP A 22 -2.25 15.24 13.09
CA TRP A 22 -2.37 15.93 11.81
C TRP A 22 -2.60 14.96 10.65
N VAL A 23 -1.84 13.86 10.64
CA VAL A 23 -1.97 12.82 9.62
C VAL A 23 -3.31 12.12 9.75
N MET A 24 -3.74 11.78 10.96
CA MET A 24 -5.04 11.16 11.21
C MET A 24 -6.20 12.10 10.87
N ALA A 25 -6.09 13.41 11.11
CA ALA A 25 -7.11 14.37 10.69
C ALA A 25 -7.35 14.30 9.18
N VAL A 26 -6.29 14.18 8.37
CA VAL A 26 -6.40 14.02 6.92
C VAL A 26 -7.01 12.66 6.55
N TRP A 27 -6.47 11.56 7.07
CA TRP A 27 -6.93 10.21 6.70
C TRP A 27 -8.33 9.86 7.20
N HIS A 28 -8.76 10.45 8.32
CA HIS A 28 -10.09 10.22 8.88
C HIS A 28 -11.14 11.19 8.33
N SER A 29 -10.72 12.27 7.65
CA SER A 29 -11.64 13.19 7.00
C SER A 29 -12.48 12.48 5.92
N PRO A 30 -13.75 12.89 5.71
CA PRO A 30 -14.56 12.39 4.60
C PRO A 30 -13.86 12.47 3.23
N PRO A 31 -13.24 13.60 2.80
CA PRO A 31 -12.54 13.65 1.52
C PRO A 31 -11.33 12.71 1.48
N GLY A 32 -10.57 12.57 2.57
CA GLY A 32 -9.47 11.62 2.65
C GLY A 32 -9.92 10.17 2.44
N GLN A 33 -11.02 9.77 3.07
CA GLN A 33 -11.59 8.43 2.91
C GLN A 33 -12.14 8.20 1.50
N VAL A 34 -12.84 9.18 0.91
CA VAL A 34 -13.33 9.09 -0.47
C VAL A 34 -12.18 8.93 -1.46
N LEU A 35 -11.12 9.73 -1.32
CA LEU A 35 -9.94 9.62 -2.19
C LEU A 35 -9.23 8.29 -2.03
N LEU A 36 -9.02 7.83 -0.79
CA LEU A 36 -8.35 6.55 -0.52
C LEU A 36 -9.15 5.37 -1.07
N TYR A 37 -10.41 5.21 -0.68
CA TYR A 37 -11.22 4.07 -1.08
C TYR A 37 -11.66 4.14 -2.55
N GLY A 38 -11.89 5.35 -3.06
CA GLY A 38 -12.20 5.58 -4.46
C GLY A 38 -11.02 5.21 -5.36
N SER A 39 -9.81 5.72 -5.05
CA SER A 39 -8.61 5.39 -5.85
C SER A 39 -8.28 3.90 -5.80
N LEU A 40 -8.38 3.25 -4.63
CA LEU A 40 -8.17 1.82 -4.49
C LEU A 40 -9.18 1.02 -5.32
N SER A 41 -10.46 1.40 -5.27
CA SER A 41 -11.54 0.72 -6.01
C SER A 41 -11.39 0.88 -7.51
N VAL A 42 -11.05 2.08 -7.98
CA VAL A 42 -10.76 2.37 -9.40
C VAL A 42 -9.53 1.58 -9.86
N HIS A 43 -8.45 1.58 -9.08
CA HIS A 43 -7.24 0.81 -9.38
C HIS A 43 -7.53 -0.68 -9.51
N LEU A 44 -8.22 -1.28 -8.53
CA LEU A 44 -8.60 -2.69 -8.56
C LEU A 44 -9.49 -3.02 -9.75
N ARG A 45 -10.50 -2.19 -10.04
CA ARG A 45 -11.39 -2.40 -11.19
C ARG A 45 -10.61 -2.40 -12.50
N ILE A 46 -9.73 -1.42 -12.71
CA ILE A 46 -8.91 -1.33 -13.93
C ILE A 46 -7.97 -2.54 -14.02
N ALA A 47 -7.30 -2.89 -12.92
CA ALA A 47 -6.38 -4.03 -12.87
C ALA A 47 -7.10 -5.35 -13.23
N LEU A 48 -8.29 -5.57 -12.68
CA LEU A 48 -9.11 -6.74 -13.00
C LEU A 48 -9.54 -6.74 -14.47
N ILE A 49 -10.01 -5.61 -15.01
CA ILE A 49 -10.38 -5.50 -16.43
C ILE A 49 -9.19 -5.85 -17.33
N VAL A 50 -8.00 -5.35 -17.03
CA VAL A 50 -6.77 -5.65 -17.79
C VAL A 50 -6.45 -7.14 -17.71
N LEU A 51 -6.52 -7.73 -16.51
CA LEU A 51 -6.27 -9.15 -16.29
C LEU A 51 -7.28 -10.03 -17.06
N PHE A 52 -8.57 -9.71 -17.00
CA PHE A 52 -9.63 -10.45 -17.70
C PHE A 52 -9.52 -10.37 -19.23
N ARG A 53 -9.06 -9.23 -19.76
CA ARG A 53 -8.91 -9.05 -21.22
C ARG A 53 -7.62 -9.64 -21.78
N ARG A 54 -6.73 -10.13 -20.92
CA ARG A 54 -5.45 -10.71 -21.33
C ARG A 54 -5.69 -12.05 -22.06
N ARG A 55 -5.28 -12.15 -23.33
CA ARG A 55 -5.47 -13.35 -24.18
C ARG A 55 -4.19 -14.00 -24.69
N HIS A 56 -3.04 -13.74 -24.05
CA HIS A 56 -1.74 -14.22 -24.54
C HIS A 56 -1.18 -15.37 -23.71
N TYR A 57 -0.78 -16.45 -24.39
CA TYR A 57 -0.14 -17.63 -23.82
C TYR A 57 1.28 -17.39 -23.30
N HIS A 58 1.98 -16.35 -23.80
CA HIS A 58 3.30 -15.96 -23.31
C HIS A 58 3.19 -14.73 -22.39
N MET A 59 3.63 -14.88 -21.14
CA MET A 59 3.67 -13.81 -20.15
C MET A 59 5.12 -13.42 -19.87
N PRO A 60 5.54 -12.19 -20.19
CA PRO A 60 6.87 -11.72 -19.81
C PRO A 60 7.00 -11.68 -18.28
N ALA A 61 8.18 -11.99 -17.77
CA ALA A 61 8.41 -12.16 -16.33
C ALA A 61 8.01 -10.94 -15.48
N TRP A 62 8.14 -9.73 -16.03
CA TRP A 62 7.76 -8.50 -15.31
C TRP A 62 6.25 -8.35 -15.14
N GLU A 63 5.47 -8.84 -16.10
CA GLU A 63 4.01 -8.76 -16.03
C GLU A 63 3.50 -9.82 -15.06
N ALA A 64 4.13 -11.00 -15.07
CA ALA A 64 3.90 -12.04 -14.08
C ALA A 64 4.19 -11.54 -12.65
N SER A 65 5.31 -10.84 -12.44
CA SER A 65 5.62 -10.28 -11.12
C SER A 65 4.63 -9.19 -10.72
N GLN A 66 4.24 -8.29 -11.63
CA GLN A 66 3.25 -7.26 -11.33
C GLN A 66 1.89 -7.85 -10.92
N ILE A 67 1.43 -8.90 -11.61
CA ILE A 67 0.19 -9.61 -11.30
C ILE A 67 0.32 -10.34 -9.97
N LEU A 68 1.40 -11.10 -9.75
CA LEU A 68 1.59 -11.87 -8.51
C LEU A 68 1.63 -10.96 -7.29
N LEU A 69 2.41 -9.87 -7.36
CA LEU A 69 2.48 -8.87 -6.31
C LEU A 69 1.12 -8.21 -6.11
N GLY A 70 0.46 -7.79 -7.20
CA GLY A 70 -0.84 -7.13 -7.17
C GLY A 70 -1.96 -7.98 -6.59
N LEU A 71 -1.91 -9.31 -6.75
CA LEU A 71 -2.88 -10.24 -6.16
C LEU A 71 -2.55 -10.59 -4.70
N THR A 72 -1.27 -10.57 -4.33
CA THR A 72 -0.83 -10.85 -2.95
C THR A 72 -1.12 -9.67 -2.00
N ILE A 73 -0.97 -8.44 -2.50
CA ILE A 73 -1.13 -7.22 -1.70
C ILE A 73 -2.52 -7.13 -1.04
N PRO A 74 -3.67 -7.32 -1.72
CA PRO A 74 -4.99 -7.23 -1.09
C PRO A 74 -5.16 -8.11 0.15
N TYR A 75 -4.62 -9.33 0.12
CA TYR A 75 -4.69 -10.24 1.26
C TYR A 75 -3.94 -9.67 2.48
N LEU A 76 -2.68 -9.27 2.29
CA LEU A 76 -1.86 -8.73 3.37
C LEU A 76 -2.36 -7.35 3.84
N LEU A 77 -2.83 -6.52 2.91
CA LEU A 77 -3.36 -5.20 3.18
C LEU A 77 -4.66 -5.29 3.99
N LEU A 78 -5.54 -6.24 3.69
CA LEU A 78 -6.77 -6.45 4.45
C LEU A 78 -6.47 -6.77 5.92
N VAL A 79 -5.54 -7.70 6.17
CA VAL A 79 -5.10 -8.05 7.53
C VAL A 79 -4.53 -6.83 8.26
N HIS A 80 -3.68 -6.05 7.58
CA HIS A 80 -3.12 -4.82 8.14
C HIS A 80 -4.19 -3.78 8.48
N ILE A 81 -5.16 -3.55 7.59
CA ILE A 81 -6.27 -2.60 7.82
C ILE A 81 -7.13 -3.08 8.98
N VAL A 82 -7.44 -4.39 9.07
CA VAL A 82 -8.23 -4.92 10.19
C VAL A 82 -7.48 -4.70 11.50
N ASN A 83 -6.19 -5.05 11.59
CA ASN A 83 -5.43 -4.89 12.82
C ASN A 83 -5.32 -3.42 13.28
N THR A 84 -5.19 -2.48 12.35
CA THR A 84 -5.01 -1.05 12.68
C THR A 84 -6.34 -0.29 12.83
N ARG A 85 -7.37 -0.67 12.07
CA ARG A 85 -8.66 0.07 12.00
C ARG A 85 -9.79 -0.61 12.76
N ALA A 86 -9.81 -1.94 12.86
CA ALA A 86 -10.90 -2.63 13.55
C ALA A 86 -10.88 -2.33 15.04
N THR A 87 -9.71 -2.27 15.67
CA THR A 87 -9.57 -1.85 17.08
C THR A 87 -10.24 -0.51 17.32
N ARG A 88 -9.94 0.50 16.50
CA ARG A 88 -10.58 1.82 16.59
C ARG A 88 -12.09 1.76 16.41
N ILE A 89 -12.57 1.02 15.41
CA ILE A 89 -14.01 0.91 15.12
C ILE A 89 -14.75 0.21 16.29
N LEU A 90 -14.13 -0.79 16.91
CA LEU A 90 -14.73 -1.60 17.95
C LEU A 90 -14.61 -0.97 19.35
N THR A 91 -13.53 -0.25 19.64
CA THR A 91 -13.25 0.29 20.99
C THR A 91 -13.32 1.81 21.08
N GLY A 92 -13.34 2.51 19.94
CA GLY A 92 -13.25 3.98 19.88
C GLY A 92 -11.85 4.54 20.21
N ILE A 93 -10.87 3.67 20.51
CA ILE A 93 -9.52 4.08 20.92
C ILE A 93 -8.62 4.16 19.69
N ASP A 94 -7.98 5.32 19.50
CA ASP A 94 -6.93 5.48 18.51
C ASP A 94 -5.66 4.74 18.99
N ILE A 95 -5.14 3.82 18.18
CA ILE A 95 -3.89 3.13 18.49
C ILE A 95 -2.73 4.10 18.30
N ASP A 96 -1.90 4.24 19.33
CA ASP A 96 -0.67 5.01 19.26
C ASP A 96 0.50 4.20 18.66
N TYR A 97 1.54 4.89 18.20
CA TYR A 97 2.74 4.27 17.66
C TYR A 97 3.44 3.37 18.66
N THR A 98 3.36 3.67 19.96
CA THR A 98 3.97 2.85 21.00
C THR A 98 3.31 1.46 21.06
N HIS A 99 1.98 1.42 21.01
CA HIS A 99 1.20 0.19 20.98
C HIS A 99 1.43 -0.60 19.69
N GLU A 100 1.44 0.06 18.51
CA GLU A 100 1.71 -0.62 17.25
C GLU A 100 3.13 -1.21 17.19
N ILE A 101 4.13 -0.45 17.64
CA ILE A 101 5.52 -0.92 17.70
C ILE A 101 5.62 -2.08 18.69
N ALA A 102 5.00 -1.99 19.86
CA ALA A 102 4.97 -3.08 20.83
C ALA A 102 4.32 -4.34 20.23
N ASN A 103 3.20 -4.21 19.53
CA ASN A 103 2.53 -5.33 18.86
C ASN A 103 3.45 -6.03 17.83
N LEU A 104 4.18 -5.24 17.03
CA LEU A 104 5.18 -5.77 16.09
C LEU A 104 6.34 -6.49 16.81
N TRP A 105 6.69 -6.09 18.03
CA TRP A 105 7.73 -6.76 18.82
C TRP A 105 7.25 -8.02 19.52
N VAL A 106 5.99 -8.07 19.95
CA VAL A 106 5.44 -9.22 20.68
C VAL A 106 5.06 -10.36 19.76
N ASP A 107 4.38 -10.09 18.63
CA ASP A 107 3.97 -11.12 17.69
C ASP A 107 4.92 -11.17 16.46
N PRO A 108 5.76 -12.22 16.33
CA PRO A 108 6.62 -12.38 15.17
C PRO A 108 5.83 -12.42 13.86
N TRP A 109 4.62 -12.99 13.86
CA TRP A 109 3.85 -13.17 12.64
C TRP A 109 3.32 -11.85 12.10
N THR A 110 2.80 -10.99 12.98
CA THR A 110 2.44 -9.61 12.65
C THR A 110 3.65 -8.84 12.13
N ARG A 111 4.83 -9.00 12.74
CA ARG A 111 6.09 -8.40 12.26
C ARG A 111 6.43 -8.83 10.84
N PHE A 112 6.44 -10.14 10.57
CA PHE A 112 6.76 -10.68 9.26
C PHE A 112 5.77 -10.21 8.20
N ARG A 113 4.47 -10.25 8.49
CA ARG A 113 3.43 -9.74 7.60
C ARG A 113 3.60 -8.27 7.29
N GLN A 114 3.94 -7.45 8.29
CA GLN A 114 4.17 -6.02 8.10
C GLN A 114 5.37 -5.75 7.20
N ILE A 115 6.50 -6.42 7.44
CA ILE A 115 7.70 -6.30 6.60
C ILE A 115 7.39 -6.75 5.16
N ALA A 116 6.74 -7.90 5.01
CA ALA A 116 6.35 -8.42 3.70
C ALA A 116 5.43 -7.46 2.95
N LEU A 117 4.41 -6.90 3.62
CA LEU A 117 3.48 -5.95 3.02
C LEU A 117 4.22 -4.72 2.46
N VAL A 118 5.14 -4.13 3.24
CA VAL A 118 5.93 -2.98 2.78
C VAL A 118 6.76 -3.33 1.55
N LEU A 119 7.48 -4.45 1.58
CA LEU A 119 8.32 -4.89 0.46
C LEU A 119 7.51 -5.17 -0.80
N LEU A 120 6.36 -5.85 -0.67
CA LEU A 120 5.51 -6.22 -1.79
C LEU A 120 4.83 -5.00 -2.42
N VAL A 121 4.29 -4.08 -1.61
CA VAL A 121 3.69 -2.83 -2.09
C VAL A 121 4.74 -1.97 -2.79
N TRP A 122 5.94 -1.84 -2.20
CA TRP A 122 7.02 -1.06 -2.81
C TRP A 122 7.54 -1.70 -4.10
N GLY A 123 7.68 -3.03 -4.12
CA GLY A 123 8.03 -3.78 -5.32
C GLY A 123 7.00 -3.59 -6.44
N HIS A 124 5.71 -3.71 -6.12
CA HIS A 124 4.62 -3.49 -7.10
C HIS A 124 4.62 -2.07 -7.64
N PHE A 125 4.84 -1.07 -6.78
CA PHE A 125 4.92 0.33 -7.17
C PHE A 125 6.13 0.58 -8.09
N THR A 126 7.32 0.13 -7.70
CA THR A 126 8.57 0.39 -8.45
C THR A 126 8.60 -0.33 -9.80
N VAL A 127 8.13 -1.59 -9.87
CA VAL A 127 7.99 -2.31 -11.14
C VAL A 127 6.99 -1.59 -12.05
N GLY A 128 5.80 -1.25 -11.54
CA GLY A 128 4.80 -0.52 -12.31
C GLY A 128 5.34 0.81 -12.87
N LEU A 129 6.01 1.59 -12.02
CA LEU A 129 6.58 2.88 -12.41
C LEU A 129 7.69 2.73 -13.46
N HIS A 130 8.60 1.76 -13.28
CA HIS A 130 9.70 1.51 -14.20
C HIS A 130 9.22 1.11 -15.60
N PHE A 131 8.19 0.26 -15.70
CA PHE A 131 7.64 -0.14 -16.99
C PHE A 131 6.74 0.93 -17.62
N TRP A 132 6.03 1.72 -16.82
CA TRP A 132 5.31 2.89 -17.30
C TRP A 132 6.26 3.89 -17.98
N TRP A 133 7.35 4.26 -17.31
CA TRP A 133 8.36 5.17 -17.85
C TRP A 133 8.99 4.66 -19.16
N ARG A 134 9.33 3.36 -19.23
CA ARG A 134 9.88 2.77 -20.47
C ARG A 134 8.88 2.72 -21.62
N GLY A 135 7.61 2.47 -21.32
CA GLY A 135 6.53 2.44 -22.31
C GLY A 135 6.26 3.82 -22.92
N GLU A 136 6.38 4.89 -22.13
CA GLU A 136 6.27 6.27 -22.61
C GLU A 136 7.43 6.66 -23.51
N HIS A 137 8.66 6.24 -23.17
CA HIS A 137 9.83 6.50 -24.00
C HIS A 137 9.76 5.80 -25.37
N HIS A 138 9.12 4.63 -25.46
CA HIS A 138 8.88 3.95 -26.75
C HIS A 138 7.75 4.59 -27.57
N ARG A 139 6.83 5.33 -26.95
CA ARG A 139 5.76 6.07 -27.65
C ARG A 139 6.19 7.49 -28.08
N GLY A 140 7.35 7.96 -27.62
CA GLY A 140 7.93 9.26 -27.98
C GLY A 140 8.93 9.23 -29.15
N GLY A 141 9.20 8.07 -29.76
CA GLY A 141 9.96 8.00 -31.01
C GLY A 141 9.09 8.45 -32.19
N PRO A 142 9.64 9.20 -33.18
CA PRO A 142 8.84 9.69 -34.30
C PRO A 142 8.15 8.51 -34.99
N ALA A 143 6.82 8.60 -35.11
CA ALA A 143 6.05 7.68 -35.92
C ALA A 143 6.69 7.62 -37.31
N ARG A 144 7.20 6.45 -37.68
CA ARG A 144 7.58 6.10 -39.04
C ARG A 144 6.62 5.04 -39.54
#